data_AF-A0A7K8JGM4-F1
#
_entry.id   AF-A0A7K8JGM4-F1
#
_cell.length_a   1.000
_cell.length_b   1.000
_cell.length_c   1.000
_cell.angle_alpha   90.00
_cell.angle_beta   90.00
_cell.angle_gamma   90.00
#
_symmetry.space_group_name_H-M   'P 1'
#
loop_
_entity.id
_entity.type
_entity.pdbx_description
1 polymer ?
#
loop_
_entity_poly.entity_id
_entity_poly.type
_entity_poly.pdbx_seq_one_letter_code
_entity_poly.pdbx_strand_id
1 'polypeptide(L)'
;MLLPVFLAVLGSVRALSTCRSLDLEAARLKRIEAVRGQILSKLRLPAPPPEPDPARSLPEDVRALYNSTRELLRQRARLRPPPDPEEYYAKELLRFPMESPGDGEGTVGTWGGQLDTRGTAGH
;
A
#
# COMPACT_ATOMS: atom_id res chain seq x y z
N MET A 1 -62.24 8.08 -7.32
CA MET A 1 -61.56 6.84 -7.77
C MET A 1 -60.07 7.00 -8.08
N LEU A 2 -59.58 8.21 -8.40
CA LEU A 2 -58.16 8.43 -8.73
C LEU A 2 -57.20 8.47 -7.52
N LEU A 3 -57.68 8.96 -6.36
CA LEU A 3 -56.90 9.06 -5.13
C LEU A 3 -56.35 7.72 -4.58
N PRO A 4 -57.13 6.62 -4.49
CA PRO A 4 -56.59 5.34 -4.01
C PRO A 4 -55.59 4.73 -4.98
N VAL A 5 -55.78 4.93 -6.30
CA VAL A 5 -54.83 4.47 -7.33
C VAL A 5 -53.50 5.22 -7.21
N PHE A 6 -53.55 6.53 -7.00
CA PHE A 6 -52.37 7.35 -6.81
C PHE A 6 -51.55 6.96 -5.57
N LEU A 7 -52.23 6.70 -4.44
CA LEU A 7 -51.57 6.22 -3.21
C LEU A 7 -50.92 4.84 -3.40
N ALA A 8 -51.58 3.93 -4.12
CA ALA A 8 -51.02 2.62 -4.43
C ALA A 8 -49.78 2.70 -5.33
N VAL A 9 -49.80 3.55 -6.36
CA VAL A 9 -48.65 3.78 -7.24
C VAL A 9 -47.48 4.40 -6.48
N LEU A 10 -47.72 5.40 -5.63
CA LEU A 10 -46.67 5.98 -4.77
C LEU A 10 -46.07 4.95 -3.80
N GLY A 11 -46.89 4.09 -3.21
CA GLY A 11 -46.43 2.99 -2.35
C GLY A 11 -45.50 2.03 -3.10
N SER A 12 -45.89 1.61 -4.31
CA SER A 12 -45.09 0.73 -5.16
C SER A 12 -43.79 1.37 -5.63
N VAL A 13 -43.80 2.64 -6.02
CA VAL A 13 -42.58 3.36 -6.43
C VAL A 13 -41.62 3.54 -5.25
N ARG A 14 -42.13 3.83 -4.06
CA ARG A 14 -41.32 3.89 -2.84
C ARG A 14 -40.75 2.52 -2.48
N ALA A 15 -41.56 1.46 -2.55
CA ALA A 15 -41.12 0.09 -2.31
C ALA A 15 -40.01 -0.34 -3.29
N LEU A 16 -40.16 -0.07 -4.59
CA LEU A 16 -39.15 -0.34 -5.61
C LEU A 16 -37.86 0.46 -5.39
N SER A 17 -37.98 1.74 -5.02
CA SER A 17 -36.83 2.58 -4.67
C SER A 17 -36.10 2.07 -3.42
N THR A 18 -36.84 1.65 -2.39
CA THR A 18 -36.26 1.08 -1.16
C THR A 18 -35.63 -0.29 -1.40
N CYS A 19 -36.21 -1.15 -2.26
CA CYS A 19 -35.60 -2.43 -2.61
C CYS A 19 -34.26 -2.23 -3.33
N ARG A 20 -34.20 -1.24 -4.24
CA ARG A 20 -32.95 -0.87 -4.93
C ARG A 20 -31.90 -0.30 -3.96
N SER A 21 -32.28 0.56 -3.02
CA SER A 21 -31.32 1.08 -2.04
C SER A 21 -30.83 -0.01 -1.07
N LEU A 22 -31.73 -0.90 -0.63
CA LEU A 22 -31.36 -2.03 0.23
C LEU A 22 -30.42 -3.00 -0.49
N ASP A 23 -30.62 -3.27 -1.77
CA ASP A 23 -29.73 -4.11 -2.57
C ASP A 23 -28.32 -3.50 -2.70
N LEU A 24 -28.23 -2.17 -2.92
CA LEU A 24 -26.96 -1.47 -2.97
C LEU A 24 -26.22 -1.49 -1.63
N GLU A 25 -26.93 -1.32 -0.51
CA GLU A 25 -26.32 -1.42 0.82
C GLU A 25 -25.83 -2.85 1.11
N ALA A 26 -26.62 -3.87 0.75
CA ALA A 26 -26.21 -5.26 0.88
C ALA A 26 -24.98 -5.58 0.00
N ALA A 27 -24.94 -5.09 -1.24
CA ALA A 27 -23.79 -5.23 -2.13
C ALA A 27 -22.55 -4.50 -1.58
N ARG A 28 -22.73 -3.30 -1.00
CA ARG A 28 -21.66 -2.54 -0.35
C ARG A 28 -21.07 -3.29 0.83
N LEU A 29 -21.91 -3.86 1.70
CA LEU A 29 -21.46 -4.67 2.84
C LEU A 29 -20.71 -5.92 2.39
N LYS A 30 -21.22 -6.65 1.39
CA LYS A 30 -20.52 -7.79 0.79
C LYS A 30 -19.16 -7.39 0.21
N ARG A 31 -19.09 -6.22 -0.43
CA ARG A 31 -17.83 -5.70 -0.98
C ARG A 31 -16.84 -5.31 0.12
N ILE A 32 -17.30 -4.74 1.23
CA ILE A 32 -16.45 -4.44 2.39
C ILE A 32 -15.81 -5.73 2.92
N GLU A 33 -16.60 -6.79 3.10
CA GLU A 33 -16.08 -8.07 3.60
C GLU A 33 -15.14 -8.74 2.59
N ALA A 34 -15.46 -8.69 1.29
CA ALA A 34 -14.58 -9.19 0.25
C ALA A 34 -13.24 -8.43 0.19
N VAL A 35 -13.27 -7.10 0.32
CA VAL A 35 -12.05 -6.27 0.35
C VAL A 35 -11.24 -6.54 1.61
N ARG A 36 -11.89 -6.73 2.76
CA ARG A 36 -11.23 -7.13 4.01
C ARG A 36 -10.44 -8.43 3.82
N GLY A 37 -11.10 -9.47 3.30
CA GLY A 37 -10.45 -10.74 3.00
C GLY A 37 -9.33 -10.59 1.98
N GLN A 38 -9.53 -9.79 0.94
CA GLN A 38 -8.50 -9.53 -0.07
C GLN A 38 -7.25 -8.86 0.52
N ILE A 39 -7.41 -7.85 1.39
CA ILE A 39 -6.29 -7.17 2.03
C ILE A 39 -5.52 -8.14 2.93
N LEU A 40 -6.22 -8.91 3.77
CA LEU A 40 -5.60 -9.88 4.67
C LEU A 40 -4.84 -10.97 3.89
N SER A 41 -5.42 -11.50 2.82
CA SER A 41 -4.76 -12.47 1.94
C SER A 41 -3.52 -11.88 1.26
N LYS A 42 -3.59 -10.62 0.78
CA LYS A 42 -2.43 -9.93 0.19
C LYS A 42 -1.30 -9.72 1.18
N LEU A 43 -1.62 -9.44 2.45
CA LEU A 43 -0.66 -9.24 3.54
C LEU A 43 -0.21 -10.54 4.22
N ARG A 44 -0.82 -11.69 3.88
CA ARG A 44 -0.62 -12.99 4.54
C ARG A 44 -0.92 -12.95 6.04
N LEU A 45 -1.94 -12.18 6.42
CA LEU A 45 -2.38 -12.07 7.80
C LEU A 45 -3.67 -12.89 8.01
N PRO A 46 -3.75 -13.71 9.08
CA PRO A 46 -4.97 -14.47 9.38
C PRO A 46 -6.09 -13.60 9.95
N ALA A 47 -5.75 -12.47 10.57
CA ALA A 47 -6.68 -11.51 11.16
C ALA A 47 -6.06 -10.11 11.18
N PRO A 48 -6.86 -9.04 11.36
CA PRO A 48 -6.33 -7.70 11.56
C PRO A 48 -5.39 -7.63 12.78
N PRO A 49 -4.24 -6.93 12.68
CA PRO A 49 -3.38 -6.69 13.82
C PRO A 49 -4.08 -5.80 14.86
N PRO A 50 -3.62 -5.82 16.13
CA PRO A 50 -4.16 -4.93 17.16
C PRO A 50 -4.02 -3.46 16.73
N GLU A 51 -4.96 -2.62 17.15
CA GLU A 51 -4.94 -1.21 16.82
C GLU A 51 -3.68 -0.53 17.35
N PRO A 52 -3.03 0.33 16.53
CA PRO A 52 -1.87 1.07 16.99
C PRO A 52 -2.27 2.10 18.05
N ASP A 53 -1.34 2.42 18.95
CA ASP A 53 -1.51 3.48 19.93
C ASP A 53 -1.81 4.83 19.23
N PRO A 54 -2.99 5.45 19.46
CA PRO A 54 -3.36 6.70 18.82
C PRO A 54 -2.44 7.87 19.18
N ALA A 55 -1.71 7.79 20.30
CA ALA A 55 -0.75 8.81 20.70
C ALA A 55 0.58 8.73 19.93
N ARG A 56 0.85 7.62 19.24
CA ARG A 56 2.12 7.40 18.54
C ARG A 56 2.14 8.10 17.19
N SER A 57 2.95 9.16 17.08
CA SER A 57 3.20 9.82 15.80
C SER A 57 4.00 8.94 14.85
N LEU A 58 3.64 8.94 13.56
CA LEU A 58 4.38 8.22 12.51
C LEU A 58 5.74 8.91 12.24
N PRO A 59 6.88 8.17 12.26
CA PRO A 59 8.20 8.70 11.93
C PRO A 59 8.26 9.38 10.56
N GLU A 60 9.11 10.39 10.42
CA GLU A 60 9.26 11.17 9.19
C GLU A 60 9.68 10.29 8.00
N ASP A 61 10.67 9.41 8.19
CA ASP A 61 11.19 8.56 7.12
C ASP A 61 10.11 7.67 6.50
N VAL A 62 9.24 7.10 7.34
CA VAL A 62 8.11 6.26 6.88
C VAL A 62 7.10 7.09 6.10
N ARG A 63 6.86 8.33 6.54
CA ARG A 63 5.98 9.28 5.84
C ARG A 63 6.55 9.70 4.50
N ALA A 64 7.86 9.99 4.44
CA ALA A 64 8.57 10.33 3.22
C ALA A 64 8.56 9.17 2.23
N LEU A 65 8.82 7.94 2.71
CA LEU A 65 8.72 6.71 1.91
C LEU A 65 7.32 6.56 1.32
N TYR A 66 6.27 6.59 2.15
CA TYR A 66 4.89 6.50 1.69
C TYR A 66 4.56 7.55 0.62
N ASN A 67 4.93 8.82 0.85
CA ASN A 67 4.66 9.91 -0.08
C ASN A 67 5.36 9.70 -1.43
N SER A 68 6.63 9.29 -1.42
CA SER A 68 7.39 8.99 -2.64
C SER A 68 6.78 7.82 -3.43
N THR A 69 6.38 6.73 -2.76
CA THR A 69 5.72 5.59 -3.40
C THR A 69 4.37 5.98 -3.98
N ARG A 70 3.56 6.74 -3.22
CA ARG A 70 2.24 7.18 -3.69
C ARG A 70 2.36 8.04 -4.95
N GLU A 71 3.35 8.93 -4.99
CA GLU A 71 3.60 9.78 -6.15
C GLU A 71 4.09 8.97 -7.36
N LEU A 72 5.05 8.06 -7.16
CA LEU A 72 5.52 7.14 -8.21
C LEU A 72 4.37 6.31 -8.81
N LEU A 73 3.50 5.77 -7.96
CA LEU A 73 2.34 4.98 -8.39
C LEU A 73 1.32 5.82 -9.17
N ARG A 74 1.13 7.09 -8.80
CA ARG A 74 0.26 8.02 -9.54
C ARG A 74 0.80 8.31 -10.93
N GLN A 75 2.10 8.57 -11.04
CA GLN A 75 2.76 8.81 -12.33
C GLN A 75 2.66 7.59 -13.24
N ARG A 76 2.80 6.39 -12.69
CA ARG A 76 2.70 5.12 -13.44
C ARG A 76 1.27 4.63 -13.69
N ALA A 77 0.25 5.21 -13.04
CA ALA A 77 -1.12 4.71 -13.12
C ALA A 77 -1.67 4.66 -14.56
N ARG A 78 -1.26 5.60 -15.42
CA ARG A 78 -1.69 5.65 -16.83
C ARG A 78 -1.03 4.60 -17.73
N LEU A 79 0.11 4.05 -17.30
CA LEU A 79 0.92 3.09 -18.06
C LEU A 79 0.98 1.72 -17.36
N ARG A 80 0.11 1.49 -16.36
CA ARG A 80 0.18 0.29 -15.55
C ARG A 80 -0.35 -0.89 -16.37
N PRO A 81 0.48 -1.92 -16.67
CA PRO A 81 -0.02 -3.15 -17.26
C PRO A 81 -1.01 -3.82 -16.28
N PRO A 82 -1.90 -4.69 -16.77
CA PRO A 82 -2.76 -5.48 -15.91
C PRO A 82 -1.91 -6.19 -14.84
N PRO A 83 -2.42 -6.32 -13.59
CA PRO A 83 -1.68 -6.95 -12.52
C PRO A 83 -1.33 -8.39 -12.92
N ASP A 84 -0.04 -8.72 -12.82
CA ASP A 84 0.45 -10.07 -13.06
C ASP A 84 -0.11 -11.01 -11.98
N PRO A 85 -0.73 -12.16 -12.33
CA PRO A 85 -1.19 -13.14 -11.36
C PRO A 85 -0.09 -13.62 -10.40
N GLU A 86 1.18 -13.60 -10.81
CA GLU A 86 2.32 -13.98 -9.97
C GLU A 86 2.62 -12.93 -8.88
N GLU A 87 2.20 -11.68 -9.06
CA GLU A 87 2.38 -10.58 -8.09
C GLU A 87 1.17 -10.39 -7.16
N TYR A 88 0.59 -11.49 -6.69
CA TYR A 88 -0.60 -11.42 -5.85
C TYR A 88 -0.34 -10.79 -4.47
N TYR A 89 0.78 -11.14 -3.83
CA TYR A 89 1.11 -10.73 -2.46
C TYR A 89 1.72 -9.33 -2.38
N ALA A 90 1.55 -8.69 -1.23
CA ALA A 90 2.18 -7.42 -0.94
C ALA A 90 3.72 -7.55 -0.91
N LYS A 91 4.41 -6.50 -1.35
CA LYS A 91 5.87 -6.38 -1.31
C LYS A 91 6.26 -5.35 -0.26
N GLU A 92 7.30 -5.66 0.51
CA GLU A 92 7.91 -4.70 1.42
C GLU A 92 8.67 -3.63 0.64
N LEU A 93 8.61 -2.38 1.11
CA LEU A 93 9.25 -1.23 0.48
C LEU A 93 10.35 -0.71 1.38
N LEU A 94 11.56 -0.64 0.83
CA LEU A 94 12.75 -0.11 1.49
C LEU A 94 13.33 0.99 0.61
N ARG A 95 13.87 2.05 1.24
CA ARG A 95 14.56 3.13 0.55
C ARG A 95 15.98 3.20 1.03
N PHE A 96 16.91 3.23 0.08
CA PHE A 96 18.33 3.42 0.32
C PHE A 96 18.72 4.81 -0.19
N PRO A 97 19.19 5.73 0.67
CA PRO A 97 19.74 6.99 0.22
C PRO A 97 21.03 6.74 -0.57
N MET A 98 21.22 7.50 -1.64
CA MET A 98 22.47 7.51 -2.41
C MET A 98 23.36 8.62 -1.87
N GLU A 99 24.66 8.34 -1.65
CA GLU A 99 25.63 9.40 -1.37
C GLU A 99 25.85 10.23 -2.65
N SER A 100 25.66 11.54 -2.54
CA SER A 100 25.96 12.46 -3.64
C SER A 100 27.48 12.52 -3.80
N PRO A 101 28.04 12.31 -5.00
CA PRO A 101 29.45 12.58 -5.25
C PRO A 101 29.65 14.11 -5.29
N GLY A 102 29.82 14.71 -4.13
CA GLY A 102 30.03 16.15 -3.99
C GLY A 102 29.47 16.69 -2.69
N ASP A 103 30.10 16.30 -1.58
CA ASP A 103 30.34 17.11 -0.37
C ASP A 103 31.28 16.32 0.57
N GLY A 104 32.28 15.66 -0.03
CA GLY A 104 33.39 15.04 0.69
C GLY A 104 34.54 16.03 0.81
N GLU A 105 34.43 16.98 1.73
CA GLU A 105 35.64 17.57 2.31
C GLU A 105 36.41 16.45 3.02
N GLY A 106 37.68 16.30 2.66
CA GLY A 106 38.44 15.07 2.78
C GLY A 106 38.53 14.49 4.19
N THR A 107 38.09 13.25 4.33
CA THR A 107 38.86 12.23 5.06
C THR A 107 38.88 10.96 4.22
N VAL A 108 39.82 10.92 3.27
CA VAL A 108 40.28 9.66 2.69
C VAL A 108 40.82 8.82 3.84
N GLY A 109 39.99 7.92 4.36
CA GLY A 109 40.43 6.82 5.19
C GLY A 109 41.36 5.97 4.33
N THR A 110 42.65 6.10 4.58
CA THR A 110 43.71 5.26 4.05
C THR A 110 43.44 3.81 4.45
N TRP A 111 42.74 3.06 3.61
CA TRP A 111 42.79 1.61 3.62
C TRP A 111 44.11 1.16 2.98
N GLY A 112 45.20 1.47 3.68
CA GLY A 112 46.52 0.89 3.45
C GLY A 112 46.53 -0.52 4.02
N GLY A 113 45.96 -1.48 3.27
CA GLY A 113 46.21 -2.89 3.49
C GLY A 113 47.68 -3.18 3.20
N GLN A 114 48.52 -3.14 4.24
CA GLN A 114 49.90 -3.58 4.23
C GLN A 114 49.92 -5.09 3.96
N LEU A 115 49.99 -5.48 2.69
CA LEU A 115 50.37 -6.83 2.27
C LEU A 115 51.88 -6.95 2.46
N ASP A 116 52.28 -7.40 3.64
CA ASP A 116 53.65 -7.74 3.95
C ASP A 116 53.99 -9.08 3.25
N THR A 117 54.45 -9.01 2.01
CA THR A 117 55.05 -10.15 1.30
C THR A 117 56.57 -10.04 1.32
N ARG A 118 57.17 -10.12 2.52
CA ARG A 118 58.60 -10.37 2.63
C ARG A 118 58.87 -11.86 2.45
N GLY A 119 59.33 -12.19 1.25
CA GLY A 119 59.79 -13.52 0.85
C GLY A 119 60.95 -14.01 1.72
N THR A 120 60.80 -15.23 2.21
CA THR A 120 61.89 -16.09 2.68
C THR A 120 62.61 -16.66 1.46
N ALA A 121 63.73 -16.02 1.07
CA ALA A 121 64.75 -16.64 0.24
C ALA A 121 65.93 -17.03 1.15
N GLY A 122 66.38 -18.28 1.02
CA GLY A 122 67.25 -18.93 1.98
C GLY A 122 68.73 -18.55 1.94
N HIS A 123 69.40 -18.96 3.02
CA HIS A 123 70.75 -19.51 3.03
C HIS A 123 70.80 -20.58 4.12
#